data_AF-F5XE03-F1
#
_entry.id   AF-F5XE03-F1
#
_cell.length_a   1.000
_cell.length_b   1.000
_cell.length_c   1.000
_cell.angle_alpha   90.00
_cell.angle_beta   90.00
_cell.angle_gamma   90.00
#
_symmetry.space_group_name_H-M   'P 1'
#
loop_
_entity.id
_entity.type
_entity.pdbx_description
1 polymer ?
#
loop_
_entity_poly.entity_id
_entity_poly.type
_entity_poly.pdbx_seq_one_letter_code
_entity_poly.pdbx_strand_id
1 'polypeptide(L)' 'MIKVSANPRTVDLMRDHIDSDCSGLLTDGQPLEEAGEELLEVLTRTINGRLTRAEVLGHREFTITKLYRSA' A
#
# COMPACT_ATOMS: atom_id res chain seq x y z
N MET A 1 -1.69 5.22 -5.72
CA MET A 1 -1.19 3.85 -5.39
C MET A 1 -1.42 3.57 -3.92
N ILE A 2 -1.96 2.40 -3.58
CA ILE A 2 -2.13 1.94 -2.19
C ILE A 2 -0.88 1.12 -1.81
N LYS A 3 -0.18 1.49 -0.74
CA LYS A 3 1.01 0.74 -0.24
C LYS A 3 0.62 -0.16 0.93
N VAL A 4 1.01 -1.42 0.87
CA VAL A 4 0.71 -2.45 1.89
C VAL A 4 2.01 -3.03 2.42
N SER A 5 2.08 -3.36 3.71
CA SER A 5 3.23 -4.08 4.26
C SER A 5 2.83 -5.02 5.39
N ALA A 6 3.42 -6.22 5.38
CA ALA A 6 3.34 -7.20 6.47
C ALA A 6 4.58 -7.19 7.38
N ASN A 7 5.61 -6.40 7.06
CA ASN A 7 6.80 -6.32 7.89
C ASN A 7 6.59 -5.25 8.98
N PRO A 8 6.50 -5.63 10.28
CA PRO A 8 6.24 -4.68 11.36
C PRO A 8 7.25 -3.54 11.39
N ARG A 9 8.52 -3.84 11.11
CA ARG A 9 9.59 -2.82 11.09
C ARG A 9 9.37 -1.79 9.99
N THR A 10 8.87 -2.21 8.83
CA THR A 10 8.56 -1.29 7.72
C THR A 10 7.37 -0.42 8.08
N VAL A 11 6.32 -1.00 8.65
CA VAL A 11 5.12 -0.26 9.09
C VAL A 11 5.48 0.79 10.12
N ASP A 12 6.29 0.45 11.12
CA ASP A 12 6.68 1.39 12.17
C ASP A 12 7.56 2.53 11.65
N LEU A 13 8.58 2.21 10.86
CA LEU A 13 9.54 3.20 10.38
C LEU A 13 9.02 4.03 9.20
N MET A 14 8.05 3.51 8.45
CA MET A 14 7.51 4.14 7.23
C MET A 14 6.00 4.34 7.30
N ARG A 15 5.43 4.51 8.51
CA ARG A 15 3.99 4.64 8.76
C ARG A 15 3.30 5.67 7.85
N ASP A 16 3.97 6.78 7.59
CA ASP A 16 3.45 7.86 6.72
C ASP A 16 3.34 7.46 5.24
N HIS A 17 3.94 6.35 4.84
CA HIS A 17 3.88 5.81 3.49
C HIS A 17 2.98 4.58 3.34
N ILE A 18 2.49 3.96 4.42
CA ILE A 18 1.74 2.68 4.38
C ILE A 18 0.24 2.90 4.54
N ASP A 19 -0.55 2.60 3.51
CA ASP A 19 -2.00 2.72 3.54
C ASP A 19 -2.67 1.57 4.30
N SER A 20 -2.09 0.36 4.25
CA SER A 20 -2.60 -0.83 4.93
C SER A 20 -1.46 -1.57 5.64
N ASP A 21 -1.57 -1.69 6.95
CA ASP A 21 -0.72 -2.54 7.78
C ASP A 21 -1.36 -3.93 7.83
N CYS A 22 -0.62 -4.97 7.41
CA CYS A 22 -1.04 -6.36 7.57
C CYS A 22 0.02 -7.18 8.33
N SER A 23 0.78 -6.52 9.22
CA SER A 23 1.83 -7.19 9.97
C SER A 23 1.31 -8.27 10.91
N GLY A 24 0.06 -8.15 11.35
CA GLY A 24 -0.65 -9.14 12.16
C GLY A 24 -0.67 -10.54 11.54
N LEU A 25 -0.58 -10.65 10.21
CA LEU A 25 -0.43 -11.93 9.50
C LEU A 25 0.83 -12.70 9.92
N LEU A 26 1.90 -12.00 10.30
CA LEU A 26 3.19 -12.57 10.65
C LEU A 26 3.52 -12.47 12.14
N THR A 27 2.83 -11.62 12.90
CA THR A 27 3.10 -11.40 14.34
C THR A 27 2.02 -11.97 15.26
N ASP A 28 0.75 -11.67 14.97
CA ASP A 28 -0.34 -11.82 15.95
C ASP A 28 -1.38 -12.87 15.55
N GLY A 29 -1.11 -13.62 14.47
CA GLY A 29 -1.98 -14.68 13.97
C GLY A 29 -3.26 -14.16 13.34
N GLN A 30 -3.25 -12.92 12.82
CA GLN A 30 -4.37 -12.36 12.06
C GLN A 30 -4.71 -13.31 10.90
N PRO A 31 -5.99 -13.70 10.73
CA PRO A 31 -6.43 -14.46 9.57
C PRO A 31 -6.20 -13.69 8.26
N LEU A 32 -5.85 -14.42 7.20
CA LEU A 32 -5.65 -13.83 5.87
C LEU A 32 -6.91 -13.14 5.34
N GLU A 33 -8.07 -13.75 5.59
CA GLU A 33 -9.37 -13.21 5.15
C GLU A 33 -9.62 -11.84 5.78
N GLU A 34 -9.35 -11.69 7.08
CA GLU A 34 -9.53 -10.43 7.81
C GLU A 34 -8.61 -9.31 7.28
N ALA A 35 -7.32 -9.61 7.06
CA ALA A 35 -6.41 -8.65 6.44
C ALA A 35 -6.83 -8.27 5.01
N GLY A 36 -7.46 -9.21 4.28
CA GLY A 36 -8.04 -8.98 2.96
C GLY A 36 -9.23 -8.03 3.00
N GLU A 37 -10.13 -8.20 3.97
CA GLU A 37 -11.28 -7.32 4.20
C GLU A 37 -10.84 -5.89 4.55
N GLU A 38 -9.86 -5.73 5.46
CA GLU A 38 -9.28 -4.43 5.82
C GLU A 38 -8.68 -3.71 4.60
N LEU A 39 -7.95 -4.44 3.75
CA LEU A 39 -7.40 -3.89 2.52
C LEU A 39 -8.52 -3.47 1.55
N LEU A 40 -9.60 -4.25 1.47
CA LEU A 40 -10.75 -3.94 0.61
C LEU A 40 -11.46 -2.66 1.10
N GLU A 41 -11.53 -2.40 2.40
CA GLU A 41 -12.04 -1.14 2.95
C GLU A 41 -11.15 0.05 2.59
N VAL A 42 -9.82 -0.10 2.66
CA VAL A 42 -8.87 0.93 2.22
C VAL A 42 -9.08 1.23 0.74
N LEU A 43 -9.23 0.20 -0.10
CA LEU A 43 -9.53 0.33 -1.52
C LEU A 43 -10.86 1.07 -1.73
N THR A 44 -11.91 0.64 -1.05
CA THR A 44 -13.27 1.20 -1.17
C THR A 44 -13.30 2.68 -0.81
N ARG A 45 -12.62 3.09 0.27
CA ARG A 45 -12.49 4.51 0.62
C ARG A 45 -11.71 5.28 -0.44
N THR A 46 -10.66 4.67 -0.99
CA THR A 46 -9.79 5.28 -1.99
C THR A 46 -10.55 5.55 -3.30
N ILE A 47 -11.30 4.56 -3.81
CA ILE A 47 -12.10 4.74 -5.02
C ILE A 47 -13.22 5.78 -4.84
N ASN A 48 -13.66 6.01 -3.60
CA ASN A 48 -14.65 7.03 -3.25
C ASN A 48 -14.03 8.42 -2.95
N GLY A 49 -12.75 8.63 -3.31
CA GLY A 49 -12.11 9.94 -3.28
C GLY A 49 -11.22 10.22 -2.06
N ARG A 50 -11.04 9.26 -1.15
CA ARG A 50 -9.98 9.37 -0.13
C ARG A 50 -8.62 9.27 -0.83
N LEU A 51 -7.75 10.26 -0.63
CA LEU A 51 -6.39 10.19 -1.15
C LEU A 51 -5.59 9.06 -0.47
N THR A 52 -4.76 8.35 -1.24
CA THR A 52 -3.75 7.45 -0.67
C THR A 52 -2.61 8.25 -0.05
N ARG A 53 -1.84 7.62 0.84
CA ARG A 53 -0.67 8.28 1.45
C ARG A 53 0.35 8.76 0.42
N ALA A 54 0.56 7.98 -0.65
CA ALA A 54 1.43 8.39 -1.75
C ALA A 54 0.93 9.69 -2.42
N GLU A 55 -0.38 9.84 -2.62
CA GLU A 55 -0.97 11.04 -3.21
C GLU A 55 -0.87 12.25 -2.26
N VAL A 56 -1.15 12.05 -0.97
CA VAL A 56 -1.00 13.10 0.06
C VAL A 56 0.43 13.62 0.13
N LEU A 57 1.42 12.73 0.02
CA LEU A 57 2.84 13.07 0.02
C LEU A 57 3.34 13.61 -1.34
N GLY A 58 2.47 13.71 -2.36
CA GLY A 58 2.81 14.23 -3.69
C GLY A 58 3.64 13.29 -4.56
N HIS A 59 3.72 11.99 -4.22
CA HIS A 59 4.44 11.01 -5.03
C HIS A 59 3.72 10.80 -6.36
N ARG A 60 4.51 10.87 -7.45
CA ARG A 60 4.05 10.58 -8.80
C ARG A 60 4.89 9.44 -9.36
N GLU A 61 4.28 8.27 -9.44
CA GLU A 61 4.95 7.06 -9.92
C GLU A 61 4.51 6.78 -11.35
N PHE A 62 5.36 7.12 -12.32
CA PHE A 62 5.17 6.77 -13.71
C PHE A 62 6.52 6.47 -14.36
N THR A 63 6.59 5.37 -15.10
CA THR A 63 7.72 5.01 -15.95
C THR A 63 7.16 4.54 -17.28
N ILE A 64 7.71 5.05 -18.38
CA ILE A 64 7.43 4.51 -19.72
C ILE A 64 8.54 3.51 -20.03
N THR A 65 8.23 2.23 -19.89
CA THR A 65 9.17 1.17 -20.26
C THR A 65 9.35 1.17 -21.79
N LYS A 66 10.53 1.57 -22.26
CA LYS A 66 10.91 1.44 -23.67
C LYS A 66 11.13 -0.03 -24.01
N LEU A 67 10.41 -0.55 -24.99
CA LEU A 67 10.55 -1.93 -25.47
C LEU A 67 11.67 -2.11 -26.51
N TYR A 68 12.32 -1.02 -26.95
CA TYR A 68 13.41 -1.06 -27.94
C TYR A 68 14.59 -0.18 -27.49
N ARG A 69 15.81 -0.59 -27.87
CA ARG A 69 17.02 0.21 -27.67
C ARG A 69 17.01 1.38 -28.65
N SER A 70 17.29 2.57 -28.16
CA SER A 70 17.57 3.73 -29.02
C SER A 70 18.93 3.49 -29.69
N ALA A 71 19.04 3.80 -30.99
CA ALA A 71 20.25 3.61 -31.79
C ALA A 71 21.44 4.41 -31.23
#